data_AF-A0A0B7BZ66-F1
#
_entry.id   AF-A0A0B7BZ66-F1
#
_cell.length_a   1.000
_cell.length_b   1.000
_cell.length_c   1.000
_cell.angle_alpha   90.00
_cell.angle_beta   90.00
_cell.angle_gamma   90.00
#
_symmetry.space_group_name_H-M   'P 1'
#
loop_
_entity.id
_entity.type
_entity.pdbx_description
1 polymer ?
#
loop_
_entity_poly.entity_id
_entity_poly.type
_entity_poly.pdbx_seq_one_letter_code
_entity_poly.pdbx_strand_id
1 'polypeptide(L)'
;QKIIKRAHDNGTMISTVVNDPEHAFQPYDIAVDPYARTLYWTCSSKNAINIARIDVVRSPIGVILASTSGFKPRSIVLYPEKGKMYFTNMVNSPKIETALMDGSEKTTLFKNM
;
A
#
# COMPACT_ATOMS: atom_id res chain seq x y z
N GLN A 1 -4.24 18.21 5.48
CA GLN A 1 -4.47 16.86 6.05
C GLN A 1 -4.46 15.83 4.92
N LYS A 2 -3.64 14.78 5.02
CA LYS A 2 -3.65 13.65 4.08
C LYS A 2 -4.39 12.50 4.73
N ILE A 3 -5.35 11.90 4.04
CA ILE A 3 -6.25 10.86 4.58
C ILE A 3 -6.63 9.88 3.49
N ILE A 4 -6.95 8.65 3.88
CA ILE A 4 -7.63 7.69 3.01
C ILE A 4 -9.04 7.48 3.59
N LYS A 5 -10.05 7.72 2.76
CA LYS A 5 -11.47 7.60 3.11
C LYS A 5 -12.12 6.47 2.30
N ARG A 6 -13.21 5.95 2.83
CA ARG A 6 -14.15 5.06 2.12
C ARG A 6 -15.55 5.63 2.20
N ALA A 7 -16.40 5.23 1.27
CA ALA A 7 -17.84 5.51 1.25
C ALA A 7 -18.55 4.34 0.56
N HIS A 8 -19.87 4.29 0.70
CA HIS A 8 -20.70 3.48 -0.19
C HIS A 8 -20.73 4.10 -1.59
N ASP A 9 -21.00 3.29 -2.60
CA ASP A 9 -21.11 3.76 -4.00
C ASP A 9 -22.21 4.82 -4.18
N ASN A 10 -23.22 4.81 -3.30
CA ASN A 10 -24.27 5.83 -3.24
C ASN A 10 -23.86 7.12 -2.49
N GLY A 11 -22.59 7.26 -2.11
CA GLY A 11 -22.05 8.42 -1.40
C GLY A 11 -22.31 8.45 0.11
N THR A 12 -23.02 7.47 0.66
CA THR A 12 -23.32 7.40 2.10
C THR A 12 -22.20 6.70 2.90
N MET A 13 -22.32 6.73 4.23
CA MET A 13 -21.39 6.04 5.16
C MET A 13 -19.91 6.38 4.92
N ILE A 14 -19.63 7.66 4.68
CA ILE A 14 -18.26 8.15 4.54
C ILE A 14 -17.53 7.97 5.87
N SER A 15 -16.39 7.29 5.85
CA SER A 15 -15.54 7.11 7.03
C SER A 15 -14.07 7.21 6.68
N THR A 16 -13.25 7.66 7.62
CA THR A 16 -11.79 7.67 7.47
C THR A 16 -11.21 6.30 7.82
N VAL A 17 -10.44 5.72 6.91
CA VAL A 17 -9.71 4.46 7.11
C VAL A 17 -8.35 4.75 7.71
N VAL A 18 -7.58 5.62 7.04
CA VAL A 18 -6.25 6.05 7.49
C VAL A 18 -6.27 7.55 7.74
N ASN A 19 -5.87 7.93 8.95
CA ASN A 19 -5.68 9.32 9.37
C ASN A 19 -4.25 9.46 9.90
N ASP A 20 -3.49 10.42 9.37
CA ASP A 20 -2.18 10.76 9.89
C ASP A 20 -2.18 12.22 10.34
N PRO A 21 -2.42 12.47 11.64
CA PRO A 21 -2.45 13.82 12.18
C PRO A 21 -1.05 14.48 12.12
N GLU A 22 0.03 13.70 12.08
CA GLU A 22 1.41 14.19 12.05
C GLU A 22 1.87 14.61 10.64
N HIS A 23 1.01 14.47 9.63
CA HIS A 23 1.32 14.76 8.22
C HIS A 23 2.55 14.00 7.67
N ALA A 24 2.93 12.89 8.32
CA ALA A 24 4.16 12.18 8.04
C ALA A 24 4.05 11.26 6.80
N PHE A 25 2.85 10.90 6.34
CA PHE A 25 2.63 10.04 5.18
C PHE A 25 2.13 10.80 3.94
N GLN A 26 2.54 10.31 2.77
CA GLN A 26 2.05 10.77 1.47
C GLN A 26 1.59 9.55 0.67
N PRO A 27 0.28 9.21 0.71
CA PRO A 27 -0.23 8.08 -0.05
C PRO A 27 -0.07 8.36 -1.54
N TYR A 28 0.41 7.38 -2.29
CA TYR A 28 0.59 7.49 -3.74
C TYR A 28 -0.45 6.66 -4.49
N ASP A 29 -0.61 5.39 -4.12
CA ASP A 29 -1.61 4.49 -4.68
C ASP A 29 -2.19 3.55 -3.60
N ILE A 30 -3.35 2.96 -3.87
CA ILE A 30 -4.06 2.05 -2.97
C ILE A 30 -4.49 0.76 -3.67
N ALA A 31 -4.58 -0.33 -2.90
CA ALA A 31 -5.18 -1.57 -3.36
C ALA A 31 -5.97 -2.24 -2.22
N VAL A 32 -7.05 -2.95 -2.54
CA VAL A 32 -7.96 -3.54 -1.56
C VAL A 32 -7.97 -5.05 -1.70
N ASP A 33 -7.84 -5.75 -0.58
CA ASP A 33 -8.17 -7.17 -0.47
C ASP A 33 -9.63 -7.29 0.02
N PRO A 34 -10.57 -7.69 -0.85
CA PRO A 34 -11.96 -7.80 -0.48
C PRO A 34 -12.23 -8.99 0.48
N TYR A 35 -11.40 -10.03 0.44
CA TYR A 35 -11.58 -11.24 1.25
C TYR A 35 -11.11 -11.02 2.69
N ALA A 36 -9.90 -10.48 2.87
CA ALA A 36 -9.35 -10.19 4.20
C ALA A 36 -9.83 -8.85 4.77
N ARG A 37 -10.55 -8.05 3.98
CA ARG A 37 -11.06 -6.71 4.36
C ARG A 37 -9.93 -5.74 4.71
N THR A 38 -8.81 -5.82 3.99
CA THR A 38 -7.62 -4.98 4.21
C THR A 38 -7.35 -4.03 3.05
N LEU A 39 -6.81 -2.86 3.38
CA LEU A 39 -6.37 -1.84 2.45
C LEU A 39 -4.85 -1.76 2.51
N TYR A 40 -4.23 -1.82 1.34
CA TYR A 40 -2.82 -1.59 1.13
C TYR A 40 -2.62 -0.20 0.52
N TRP A 41 -1.57 0.50 0.93
CA TRP A 41 -1.19 1.75 0.26
C TRP A 41 0.31 1.94 0.24
N THR A 42 0.79 2.56 -0.84
CA THR A 42 2.18 3.00 -0.95
C THR A 42 2.31 4.42 -0.43
N CYS A 43 3.41 4.70 0.27
CA CYS A 43 3.71 6.00 0.84
C CYS A 43 5.00 6.55 0.24
N SER A 44 4.91 7.65 -0.52
CA SER A 44 6.05 8.23 -1.24
C SER A 44 7.04 8.99 -0.36
N SER A 45 6.60 9.50 0.79
CA SER A 45 7.47 10.20 1.76
C SER A 45 8.24 9.21 2.64
N LYS A 46 7.58 8.13 3.09
CA LYS A 46 8.18 7.09 3.94
C LYS A 46 8.81 5.94 3.15
N ASN A 47 8.67 5.92 1.82
CA ASN A 47 9.10 4.83 0.94
C ASN A 47 8.68 3.46 1.47
N ALA A 48 7.37 3.33 1.75
CA ALA A 48 6.82 2.17 2.43
C ALA A 48 5.54 1.67 1.77
N ILE A 49 5.27 0.37 1.90
CA ILE A 49 3.96 -0.23 1.68
C ILE A 49 3.38 -0.55 3.05
N ASN A 50 2.14 -0.14 3.26
CA ASN A 50 1.45 -0.24 4.54
C ASN A 50 0.13 -0.97 4.37
N ILE A 51 -0.42 -1.46 5.48
CA ILE A 51 -1.70 -2.16 5.53
C ILE A 51 -2.57 -1.66 6.69
N ALA A 52 -3.88 -1.60 6.46
CA ALA A 52 -4.91 -1.26 7.43
C ALA A 52 -6.13 -2.16 7.27
N ARG A 53 -6.89 -2.37 8.35
CA ARG A 53 -8.23 -2.94 8.22
C ARG A 53 -9.19 -1.89 7.68
N ILE A 54 -10.06 -2.28 6.74
CA ILE A 54 -11.02 -1.36 6.12
C ILE A 54 -12.23 -1.16 7.02
N ASP A 55 -12.68 -2.22 7.68
CA ASP A 55 -13.86 -2.25 8.53
C ASP A 55 -13.68 -1.56 9.89
N VAL A 56 -12.46 -1.55 10.42
CA VAL A 56 -12.12 -0.88 11.68
C VAL A 56 -11.56 0.52 11.42
N VAL A 57 -12.29 1.54 11.90
CA VAL A 57 -11.89 2.94 11.81
C VAL A 57 -10.57 3.17 12.56
N ARG A 58 -9.62 3.87 11.92
CA ARG A 58 -8.31 4.24 12.51
C ARG A 58 -7.48 3.05 12.98
N SER A 59 -7.52 1.93 12.26
CA SER A 59 -6.71 0.74 12.56
C SER A 59 -5.68 0.44 11.45
N PRO A 60 -4.65 1.29 11.28
CA PRO A 60 -3.48 0.86 10.53
C PRO A 60 -2.85 -0.32 11.27
N ILE A 61 -2.66 -1.43 10.56
CA ILE A 61 -1.96 -2.60 11.09
C ILE A 61 -0.46 -2.28 11.13
N GLY A 62 0.06 -1.63 10.09
CA GLY A 62 1.43 -1.14 10.09
C GLY A 62 2.09 -1.12 8.71
N VAL A 63 3.42 -1.00 8.75
CA VAL A 63 4.31 -1.08 7.59
C VAL A 63 4.64 -2.55 7.35
N ILE A 64 4.46 -3.05 6.12
CA ILE A 64 4.85 -4.42 5.74
C ILE A 64 6.12 -4.46 4.90
N LEU A 65 6.42 -3.37 4.20
CA LEU A 65 7.68 -3.21 3.48
C LEU A 65 8.14 -1.76 3.59
N ALA A 66 9.38 -1.57 4.03
CA ALA A 66 10.07 -0.29 3.98
C ALA A 66 11.58 -0.50 3.85
N SER A 67 12.25 0.44 3.21
CA SER A 67 13.72 0.50 3.21
C SER A 67 14.17 1.96 3.07
N THR A 68 15.26 2.28 3.73
CA THR A 68 15.90 3.61 3.69
C THR A 68 16.68 3.83 2.39
N SER A 69 17.02 2.76 1.65
CA SER A 69 17.73 2.84 0.37
C SER A 69 17.20 1.82 -0.63
N GLY A 70 17.26 2.16 -1.92
CA GLY A 70 16.90 1.22 -3.01
C GLY A 70 15.43 0.79 -3.07
N PHE A 71 14.52 1.51 -2.41
CA PHE A 71 13.10 1.21 -2.42
C PHE A 71 12.27 2.48 -2.50
N LYS A 72 11.45 2.60 -3.54
CA LYS A 72 10.55 3.73 -3.79
C LYS A 72 9.24 3.19 -4.41
N PRO A 73 8.39 2.48 -3.64
CA PRO A 73 7.16 1.90 -4.17
C PRO A 73 6.19 2.99 -4.63
N ARG A 74 5.49 2.77 -5.74
CA ARG A 74 4.48 3.69 -6.30
C ARG A 74 3.18 2.95 -6.59
N SER A 75 2.88 2.61 -7.83
CA SER A 75 1.65 1.86 -8.14
C SER A 75 1.68 0.48 -7.49
N ILE A 76 0.53 0.01 -7.02
CA ILE A 76 0.39 -1.29 -6.35
C ILE A 76 -0.90 -1.98 -6.78
N VAL A 77 -0.82 -3.30 -6.99
CA VAL A 77 -1.98 -4.18 -7.18
C VAL A 77 -1.81 -5.46 -6.35
N LEU A 78 -2.92 -6.06 -5.96
CA LEU A 78 -2.94 -7.30 -5.19
C LEU A 78 -3.38 -8.47 -6.08
N TYR A 79 -2.91 -9.66 -5.74
CA TYR A 79 -3.43 -10.93 -6.20
C TYR A 79 -3.76 -11.81 -4.97
N PRO A 80 -4.91 -11.56 -4.30
CA PRO A 80 -5.24 -12.17 -3.02
C PRO A 80 -5.31 -13.70 -3.06
N GLU A 81 -5.81 -14.29 -4.15
CA GLU A 81 -5.93 -15.74 -4.31
C GLU A 81 -4.58 -16.46 -4.32
N LYS A 82 -3.49 -15.73 -4.57
CA LYS A 82 -2.11 -16.23 -4.49
C LYS A 82 -1.32 -15.65 -3.33
N GLY A 83 -1.93 -14.81 -2.50
CA GLY A 83 -1.27 -14.11 -1.41
C GLY A 83 -0.12 -13.20 -1.87
N LYS A 84 -0.20 -12.65 -3.09
CA LYS A 84 0.87 -11.83 -3.69
C LYS A 84 0.45 -10.39 -3.89
N MET A 85 1.42 -9.50 -3.85
CA MET A 85 1.28 -8.13 -4.33
C MET A 85 2.35 -7.83 -5.39
N TYR A 86 2.02 -6.88 -6.28
CA TYR A 86 2.89 -6.41 -7.33
C TYR A 86 2.93 -4.89 -7.28
N PHE A 87 4.11 -4.32 -7.43
CA PHE A 87 4.29 -2.89 -7.34
C PHE A 87 5.46 -2.40 -8.18
N THR A 88 5.38 -1.13 -8.58
CA THR A 88 6.50 -0.44 -9.25
C THR A 88 7.46 0.11 -8.19
N ASN A 89 8.76 -0.16 -8.34
CA ASN A 89 9.83 0.40 -7.50
C ASN A 89 10.60 1.45 -8.32
N MET A 90 10.32 2.73 -8.06
CA MET A 90 10.80 3.89 -8.83
C MET A 90 12.15 4.42 -8.34
N VAL A 91 13.12 3.53 -8.17
CA VAL A 91 14.54 3.89 -7.95
C VAL A 91 15.20 4.32 -9.27
N ASN A 92 16.49 4.69 -9.25
CA ASN A 92 17.21 5.21 -10.42
C ASN A 92 17.06 4.33 -11.68
N SER A 93 17.03 3.00 -11.51
CA SER A 93 16.61 2.05 -12.55
C SER A 93 15.27 1.44 -12.12
N PRO A 94 14.12 1.92 -12.66
CA PRO A 94 12.80 1.47 -12.26
C PRO A 94 12.62 -0.04 -12.45
N LYS A 95 11.86 -0.65 -11.54
CA LYS A 95 11.60 -2.09 -11.53
C LYS A 95 10.13 -2.36 -11.32
N ILE A 96 9.68 -3.52 -11.79
CA ILE A 96 8.44 -4.15 -11.31
C ILE A 96 8.88 -5.24 -10.34
N GLU A 97 8.35 -5.20 -9.13
CA GLU A 97 8.66 -6.15 -8.07
C GLU A 97 7.37 -6.84 -7.60
N THR A 98 7.54 -8.01 -6.99
CA THR A 98 6.48 -8.74 -6.30
C THR A 98 6.95 -9.13 -4.91
N ALA A 99 6.00 -9.38 -4.02
CA ALA A 99 6.22 -9.92 -2.69
C ALA A 99 4.96 -10.69 -2.27
N LEU A 100 5.06 -11.50 -1.22
CA LEU A 100 3.87 -11.95 -0.50
C LEU A 100 3.16 -10.75 0.16
N MET A 101 1.86 -10.88 0.39
CA MET A 101 1.01 -9.81 0.92
C MET A 101 1.32 -9.39 2.37
N ASP A 102 2.19 -10.12 3.07
CA ASP A 102 2.76 -9.73 4.36
C ASP A 102 4.11 -8.97 4.21
N GLY A 103 4.57 -8.78 2.98
CA GLY A 103 5.83 -8.13 2.64
C GLY A 103 7.02 -9.07 2.47
N SER A 104 6.88 -10.36 2.79
CA SER A 104 7.96 -11.33 2.66
C SER A 104 8.22 -11.72 1.19
N GLU A 105 9.35 -12.42 0.95
CA GLU A 105 9.74 -12.94 -0.37
C GLU A 105 9.75 -11.90 -1.51
N LYS A 106 10.16 -10.66 -1.20
CA LYS A 106 10.27 -9.61 -2.21
C LYS A 106 11.28 -9.99 -3.29
N THR A 107 10.85 -9.97 -4.55
CA THR A 107 11.66 -10.30 -5.72
C THR A 107 11.42 -9.31 -6.87
N THR A 108 12.45 -9.09 -7.68
CA THR A 108 12.34 -8.28 -8.91
C THR A 108 11.83 -9.17 -10.05
N LEU A 109 10.74 -8.75 -10.69
CA LEU A 109 10.19 -9.43 -11.88
C LEU A 109 10.77 -8.85 -13.17
N PHE A 110 10.81 -7.53 -13.25
CA PHE A 110 11.32 -6.82 -14.41
C PHE A 110 12.23 -5.68 -13.97
N LYS A 111 13.35 -5.52 -14.67
CA LYS A 111 14.28 -4.40 -14.57
C LYS A 111 14.84 -4.11 -15.95
N ASN A 112 15.19 -2.87 -16.23
CA ASN A 112 15.98 -2.58 -17.43
C ASN A 112 17.36 -3.26 -17.30
N MET A 113 17.84 -3.81 -18.42
CA MET A 113 19.17 -4.40 -18.55
C MET A 113 20.25 -3.32 -18.51
#